data_AF-A0A7W2ABH6-F1
#
_entry.id   AF-A0A7W2ABH6-F1
#
_cell.length_a   1.000
_cell.length_b   1.000
_cell.length_c   1.000
_cell.angle_alpha   90.00
_cell.angle_beta   90.00
_cell.angle_gamma   90.00
#
_symmetry.space_group_name_H-M   'P 1'
#
loop_
_entity.id
_entity.type
_entity.pdbx_description
1 polymer ?
#
loop_
_entity_poly.entity_id
_entity_poly.type
_entity_poly.pdbx_seq_one_letter_code
_entity_poly.pdbx_strand_id
1 'polypeptide(L)'
;MTVTARQVVVFTHDIVFFKLLLEQAELQGAQHASVALERSRKFAGLVRDSAPWEALTTSKRIKHLNTKLQDLRKLDRDGTEADFRQASRAFYGLLRETWERLVEEKLLNKVVSRFERGVYTQRLSRLVDISDDDTAKVDNAMGKCSTYFTGHDSAPAVGDPYPTIEEIEDDLKNIKDFLDELQGSRKRT
;
A
#
# COMPACT_ATOMS: atom_id res chain seq x y z
N MET A 1 -19.11 37.12 -17.30
CA MET A 1 -17.97 37.17 -16.35
C MET A 1 -17.33 35.80 -16.33
N THR A 2 -16.16 35.64 -16.93
CA THR A 2 -15.36 34.43 -16.75
C THR A 2 -14.77 34.48 -15.35
N VAL A 3 -15.27 33.63 -14.45
CA VAL A 3 -14.66 33.46 -13.13
C VAL A 3 -13.26 32.92 -13.36
N THR A 4 -12.23 33.73 -13.14
CA THR A 4 -10.85 33.28 -13.08
C THR A 4 -10.71 32.44 -11.82
N ALA A 5 -10.81 31.12 -11.95
CA ALA A 5 -10.54 30.20 -10.87
C ALA A 5 -9.09 30.41 -10.41
N ARG A 6 -8.90 30.91 -9.18
CA ARG A 6 -7.56 31.09 -8.60
C ARG A 6 -6.99 29.73 -8.25
N GLN A 7 -5.86 29.38 -8.85
CA GLN A 7 -5.11 28.19 -8.47
C GLN A 7 -4.42 28.44 -7.12
N VAL A 8 -4.58 27.50 -6.19
CA VAL A 8 -3.86 27.48 -4.91
C VAL A 8 -2.86 26.33 -4.96
N VAL A 9 -1.58 26.62 -4.73
CA VAL A 9 -0.53 25.61 -4.62
C VAL A 9 -0.06 25.58 -3.17
N VAL A 10 -0.10 24.39 -2.56
CA VAL A 10 0.30 24.18 -1.16
C VAL A 10 1.53 23.29 -1.12
N PHE A 11 2.58 23.77 -0.47
CA PHE A 11 3.77 22.96 -0.15
C PHE A 11 3.70 22.54 1.31
N THR A 12 3.82 21.24 1.58
CA THR A 12 3.80 20.71 2.95
C THR A 12 4.74 19.52 3.09
N HIS A 13 5.38 19.42 4.25
CA HIS A 13 6.06 18.21 4.73
C HIS A 13 5.21 17.42 5.72
N ASP A 14 4.08 17.97 6.14
CA ASP A 14 3.12 17.35 7.04
C ASP A 14 2.10 16.55 6.22
N ILE A 15 2.19 15.22 6.34
CA ILE A 15 1.29 14.28 5.68
C ILE A 15 -0.14 14.34 6.21
N VAL A 16 -0.33 14.67 7.49
CA VAL A 16 -1.65 14.83 8.10
C VAL A 16 -2.34 16.04 7.48
N PHE A 17 -1.63 17.17 7.39
CA PHE A 17 -2.16 18.36 6.72
C PHE A 17 -2.49 18.10 5.24
N PHE A 18 -1.62 17.40 4.52
CA PHE A 18 -1.89 16.99 3.14
C PHE A 18 -3.18 16.16 3.01
N LYS A 19 -3.37 15.17 3.90
CA LYS A 19 -4.57 14.32 3.89
C LYS A 19 -5.84 15.11 4.20
N LEU A 20 -5.80 16.02 5.17
CA LEU A 20 -6.94 16.88 5.50
C LEU A 20 -7.35 17.80 4.34
N LEU A 21 -6.38 18.35 3.61
CA LEU A 21 -6.66 19.14 2.42
C LEU A 21 -7.29 18.29 1.31
N LEU A 22 -6.78 17.08 1.10
CA LEU A 22 -7.31 16.15 0.12
C LEU A 22 -8.76 15.74 0.45
N GLU A 23 -9.03 15.39 1.70
CA GLU A 23 -10.37 15.05 2.18
C GLU A 23 -11.36 16.21 1.95
N GLN A 24 -10.98 17.45 2.31
CA GLN A 24 -11.84 18.60 2.06
C GLN A 24 -12.02 18.91 0.57
N ALA A 25 -10.97 18.76 -0.24
CA ALA A 25 -11.09 18.94 -1.68
C ALA A 25 -12.09 17.93 -2.28
N GLU A 26 -12.03 16.66 -1.86
CA GLU A 26 -12.97 15.61 -2.28
C GLU A 26 -14.40 15.90 -1.81
N LEU A 27 -14.59 16.29 -0.54
CA LEU A 27 -15.91 16.65 0.02
C LEU A 27 -16.57 17.82 -0.70
N GLN A 28 -15.78 18.81 -1.13
CA GLN A 28 -16.27 19.97 -1.88
C GLN A 28 -16.37 19.71 -3.39
N GLY A 29 -15.97 18.52 -3.88
CA GLY A 29 -15.90 18.22 -5.30
C GLY A 29 -14.91 19.09 -6.07
N ALA A 30 -13.90 19.65 -5.39
CA ALA A 30 -12.91 20.53 -5.98
C ALA A 30 -11.93 19.75 -6.86
N GLN A 31 -11.64 20.28 -8.06
CA GLN A 31 -10.57 19.74 -8.89
C GLN A 31 -9.22 19.91 -8.19
N HIS A 32 -8.50 18.82 -8.01
CA HIS A 32 -7.22 18.81 -7.31
C HIS A 32 -6.24 17.84 -7.97
N ALA A 33 -4.95 18.13 -7.79
CA ALA A 33 -3.85 17.26 -8.16
C ALA A 33 -2.83 17.23 -7.02
N SER A 34 -2.06 16.15 -6.93
CA SER A 34 -1.03 16.00 -5.90
C SER A 34 0.27 15.54 -6.54
N VAL A 35 1.36 16.23 -6.22
CA VAL A 35 2.73 15.90 -6.63
C VAL A 35 3.57 15.72 -5.38
N ALA A 36 4.50 14.77 -5.39
CA ALA A 36 5.47 14.61 -4.31
C ALA A 36 6.80 15.24 -4.74
N LEU A 37 7.47 15.91 -3.80
CA LEU A 37 8.80 16.46 -4.01
C LEU A 37 9.81 15.68 -3.18
N GLU A 38 10.81 15.13 -3.85
CA GLU A 38 11.95 14.48 -3.23
C GLU A 38 13.17 15.41 -3.19
N ARG A 39 14.09 15.11 -2.27
CA ARG A 39 15.44 15.63 -2.29
C ARG A 39 16.40 14.47 -2.49
N SER A 40 17.36 14.64 -3.38
CA SER A 40 18.57 13.82 -3.38
C SER A 40 19.57 14.37 -2.35
N ARG A 41 20.70 13.68 -2.18
CA ARG A 41 21.80 14.18 -1.36
C ARG A 41 22.41 15.50 -1.88
N LYS A 42 22.15 15.88 -3.14
CA LYS A 42 22.76 17.04 -3.80
C LYS A 42 21.76 18.11 -4.26
N PHE A 43 20.52 17.73 -4.55
CA PHE A 43 19.50 18.60 -5.14
C PHE A 43 18.15 18.40 -4.47
N ALA A 44 17.43 19.49 -4.22
CA ALA A 44 16.04 19.49 -3.79
C ALA A 44 15.11 19.78 -4.97
N GLY A 45 13.83 19.39 -4.87
CA GLY A 45 12.82 19.69 -5.88
C GLY A 45 12.67 18.63 -6.97
N LEU A 46 13.05 17.38 -6.71
CA LEU A 46 12.82 16.28 -7.62
C LEU A 46 11.32 15.94 -7.63
N VAL A 47 10.65 16.26 -8.73
CA VAL A 47 9.20 16.03 -8.86
C VAL A 47 8.92 14.55 -9.11
N ARG A 48 7.99 14.00 -8.32
CA ARG A 48 7.35 12.71 -8.58
C ARG A 48 5.87 12.96 -8.88
N ASP A 49 5.40 12.40 -9.98
CA ASP A 49 4.00 12.50 -10.40
C ASP A 49 3.05 11.65 -9.54
N SER A 50 3.59 10.90 -8.57
CA SER A 50 2.82 10.09 -7.64
C SER A 50 2.95 10.62 -6.21
N ALA A 51 1.85 10.55 -5.46
CA ALA A 51 1.85 10.76 -4.02
C ALA A 51 2.86 9.81 -3.33
N PRO A 52 3.38 10.18 -2.14
CA PRO A 52 4.30 9.33 -1.39
C PRO A 52 3.63 8.01 -0.99
N TRP A 53 4.44 6.98 -0.73
CA TRP A 53 3.97 5.60 -0.49
C TRP A 53 2.89 5.51 0.60
N GLU A 54 3.07 6.27 1.68
CA GLU A 54 2.18 6.40 2.84
C GLU A 54 0.79 6.94 2.44
N ALA A 55 0.73 7.75 1.38
CA ALA A 55 -0.51 8.34 0.90
C ALA A 55 -1.21 7.49 -0.18
N LEU A 56 -0.57 6.47 -0.74
CA LEU A 56 -1.15 5.61 -1.79
C LEU A 56 -2.31 4.75 -1.28
N THR A 57 -3.35 4.62 -2.11
CA THR A 57 -4.44 3.67 -1.87
C THR A 57 -3.97 2.23 -2.07
N THR A 58 -4.73 1.27 -1.54
CA THR A 58 -4.45 -0.17 -1.72
C THR A 58 -4.24 -0.54 -3.19
N SER A 59 -5.13 -0.09 -4.09
CA SER A 59 -5.02 -0.35 -5.53
C SER A 59 -3.75 0.23 -6.15
N LYS A 60 -3.33 1.44 -5.74
CA LYS A 60 -2.09 2.07 -6.24
C LYS A 60 -0.84 1.35 -5.74
N ARG A 61 -0.87 0.84 -4.49
CA ARG A 61 0.21 0.01 -3.92
C ARG A 61 0.34 -1.34 -4.66
N ILE A 62 -0.78 -2.00 -4.97
CA ILE A 62 -0.77 -3.23 -5.79
C ILE A 62 -0.21 -2.95 -7.19
N LYS A 63 -0.56 -1.82 -7.82
CA LYS A 63 0.05 -1.43 -9.10
C LYS A 63 1.57 -1.26 -9.00
N HIS A 64 2.05 -0.65 -7.93
CA HIS A 64 3.49 -0.51 -7.67
C HIS A 64 4.17 -1.88 -7.48
N LEU A 65 3.55 -2.78 -6.70
CA LEU A 65 4.05 -4.14 -6.49
C LEU A 65 4.09 -4.95 -7.80
N ASN A 66 3.13 -4.77 -8.71
CA ASN A 66 3.17 -5.40 -10.03
C ASN A 66 4.41 -4.97 -10.84
N THR A 67 4.80 -3.69 -10.78
CA THR A 67 6.06 -3.23 -11.38
C THR A 67 7.25 -3.92 -10.73
N LYS A 68 7.29 -4.01 -9.39
CA LYS A 68 8.35 -4.71 -8.65
C LYS A 68 8.42 -6.21 -8.96
N LEU A 69 7.29 -6.86 -9.21
CA LEU A 69 7.24 -8.25 -9.63
C LEU A 69 7.91 -8.45 -11.00
N GLN A 70 7.77 -7.50 -11.93
CA GLN A 70 8.49 -7.58 -13.21
C GLN A 70 10.00 -7.43 -13.04
N ASP A 71 10.44 -6.56 -12.12
CA ASP A 71 11.86 -6.43 -11.76
C ASP A 71 12.40 -7.74 -11.16
N LEU A 72 11.63 -8.37 -10.26
CA LEU A 72 11.97 -9.67 -9.67
C LEU A 72 12.04 -10.79 -10.70
N ARG A 73 11.09 -10.87 -11.65
CA ARG A 73 11.14 -11.84 -12.76
C ARG A 73 12.39 -11.70 -13.61
N LYS A 74 12.89 -10.47 -13.77
CA LYS A 74 14.14 -10.24 -14.49
C LYS A 74 15.35 -10.71 -13.66
N LEU A 75 15.36 -10.42 -12.36
CA LEU A 75 16.42 -10.88 -11.46
C LEU A 75 16.46 -12.41 -11.33
N ASP A 76 15.30 -13.06 -11.32
CA ASP A 76 15.19 -14.53 -11.29
C ASP A 76 15.85 -15.19 -12.50
N ARG A 77 15.66 -14.60 -13.70
CA ARG A 77 16.24 -15.14 -14.94
C ARG A 77 17.71 -14.78 -15.15
N ASP A 78 18.06 -13.53 -14.88
CA ASP A 78 19.32 -12.93 -15.36
C ASP A 78 20.27 -12.51 -14.22
N GLY A 79 19.78 -12.48 -12.98
CA GLY A 79 20.48 -11.94 -11.82
C GLY A 79 21.16 -13.00 -10.96
N THR A 80 21.74 -12.56 -9.84
CA THR A 80 22.28 -13.48 -8.82
C THR A 80 21.21 -13.82 -7.79
N GLU A 81 21.37 -14.97 -7.13
CA GLU A 81 20.53 -15.37 -6.00
C GLU A 81 20.53 -14.30 -4.88
N ALA A 82 21.69 -13.66 -4.65
CA ALA A 82 21.83 -12.59 -3.67
C ALA A 82 20.99 -11.35 -4.02
N ASP A 83 21.00 -10.94 -5.30
CA ASP A 83 20.21 -9.79 -5.77
C ASP A 83 18.71 -10.09 -5.69
N PHE A 84 18.30 -11.29 -6.11
CA PHE A 84 16.91 -11.73 -6.02
C PHE A 84 16.43 -11.75 -4.56
N ARG A 85 17.23 -12.35 -3.65
CA ARG A 85 16.97 -12.40 -2.21
C ARG A 85 16.83 -11.00 -1.60
N GLN A 86 17.70 -10.08 -1.98
CA GLN A 86 17.62 -8.70 -1.47
C GLN A 86 16.35 -8.01 -1.96
N ALA A 87 16.02 -8.15 -3.24
CA ALA A 87 14.83 -7.56 -3.83
C ALA A 87 13.53 -8.16 -3.28
N SER A 88 13.49 -9.49 -3.05
CA SER A 88 12.31 -10.17 -2.52
C SER A 88 12.01 -9.74 -1.08
N ARG A 89 13.02 -9.58 -0.23
CA ARG A 89 12.87 -9.00 1.12
C ARG A 89 12.22 -7.63 1.11
N ALA A 90 12.68 -6.75 0.21
CA ALA A 90 12.09 -5.43 0.04
C ALA A 90 10.65 -5.50 -0.46
N PHE A 91 10.36 -6.42 -1.39
CA PHE A 91 9.01 -6.68 -1.89
C PHE A 91 8.06 -7.10 -0.76
N TYR A 92 8.44 -8.03 0.10
CA TYR A 92 7.59 -8.48 1.21
C TYR A 92 7.36 -7.40 2.28
N GLY A 93 8.31 -6.48 2.47
CA GLY A 93 8.08 -5.28 3.29
C GLY A 93 6.94 -4.43 2.72
N LEU A 94 7.00 -4.13 1.42
CA LEU A 94 5.95 -3.37 0.73
C LEU A 94 4.61 -4.13 0.67
N LEU A 95 4.64 -5.46 0.50
CA LEU A 95 3.44 -6.30 0.50
C LEU A 95 2.76 -6.28 1.86
N ARG A 96 3.51 -6.43 2.95
CA ARG A 96 3.00 -6.31 4.33
C ARG A 96 2.31 -4.97 4.55
N GLU A 97 2.97 -3.87 4.19
CA GLU A 97 2.38 -2.54 4.32
C GLU A 97 1.12 -2.39 3.45
N THR A 98 1.05 -3.08 2.32
CA THR A 98 -0.15 -3.08 1.46
C THR A 98 -1.30 -3.86 2.11
N TRP A 99 -1.03 -4.99 2.77
CA TRP A 99 -2.01 -5.70 3.59
C TRP A 99 -2.56 -4.84 4.71
N GLU A 100 -1.69 -4.15 5.45
CA GLU A 100 -2.12 -3.22 6.50
C GLU A 100 -3.02 -2.10 5.95
N ARG A 101 -2.67 -1.56 4.77
CA ARG A 101 -3.49 -0.55 4.10
C ARG A 101 -4.82 -1.12 3.60
N LEU A 102 -4.86 -2.36 3.10
CA LEU A 102 -6.09 -3.04 2.70
C LEU A 102 -7.02 -3.25 3.90
N VAL A 103 -6.46 -3.71 5.03
CA VAL A 103 -7.23 -3.92 6.26
C VAL A 103 -7.84 -2.61 6.73
N GLU A 104 -7.04 -1.55 6.81
CA GLU A 104 -7.49 -0.21 7.20
C GLU A 104 -8.56 0.35 6.25
N GLU A 105 -8.29 0.33 4.94
CA GLU A 105 -9.09 1.01 3.93
C GLU A 105 -10.36 0.25 3.58
N LYS A 106 -10.30 -1.09 3.51
CA LYS A 106 -11.36 -1.95 2.96
C LYS A 106 -11.97 -2.85 4.02
N LEU A 107 -11.17 -3.65 4.72
CA LEU A 107 -11.69 -4.64 5.68
C LEU A 107 -12.32 -3.99 6.93
N LEU A 108 -11.76 -2.88 7.40
CA LEU A 108 -12.30 -2.09 8.50
C LEU A 108 -13.09 -0.88 8.01
N ASN A 109 -13.28 -0.74 6.69
CA ASN A 109 -14.03 0.33 6.07
C ASN A 109 -13.63 1.72 6.59
N LYS A 110 -12.33 1.96 6.80
CA LYS A 110 -11.80 3.22 7.33
C LYS A 110 -12.46 3.65 8.66
N VAL A 111 -12.84 2.72 9.53
CA VAL A 111 -13.28 3.04 10.91
C VAL A 111 -12.12 3.68 11.68
N VAL A 112 -10.92 3.08 11.55
CA VAL A 112 -9.65 3.67 11.99
C VAL A 112 -8.76 3.73 10.76
N SER A 113 -8.20 4.90 10.48
CA SER A 113 -7.23 5.09 9.42
C SER A 113 -6.09 5.97 9.89
N ARG A 114 -4.89 5.74 9.34
CA ARG A 114 -3.72 6.55 9.65
C ARG A 114 -3.94 7.97 9.11
N PHE A 115 -3.45 8.94 9.88
CA PHE A 115 -3.50 10.37 9.55
C PHE A 115 -4.91 10.98 9.53
N GLU A 116 -5.94 10.25 9.95
CA GLU A 116 -7.27 10.81 10.21
C GLU A 116 -7.37 11.37 11.62
N ARG A 117 -8.24 12.37 11.82
CA ARG A 117 -8.40 13.04 13.14
C ARG A 117 -9.11 12.18 14.19
N GLY A 118 -9.86 11.17 13.78
CA GLY A 118 -10.73 10.45 14.70
C GLY A 118 -11.10 9.05 14.25
N VAL A 119 -11.83 8.38 15.13
CA VAL A 119 -12.44 7.07 14.90
C VAL A 119 -13.84 7.28 14.34
N TYR A 120 -14.13 6.74 13.16
CA TYR A 120 -15.41 6.91 12.46
C TYR A 120 -16.42 5.83 12.89
N THR A 121 -16.91 5.93 14.13
CA THR A 121 -17.81 4.92 14.75
C THR A 121 -19.07 4.62 13.93
N GLN A 122 -19.59 5.59 13.19
CA GLN A 122 -20.76 5.39 12.31
C GLN A 122 -20.52 4.33 11.21
N ARG A 123 -19.26 4.12 10.80
CA ARG A 123 -18.88 3.10 9.82
C ARG A 123 -18.90 1.68 10.38
N LEU A 124 -18.95 1.50 11.70
CA LEU A 124 -19.06 0.17 12.35
C LEU A 124 -20.33 -0.57 11.92
N SER A 125 -21.43 0.17 11.68
CA SER A 125 -22.69 -0.39 11.17
C SER A 125 -22.56 -1.15 9.85
N ARG A 126 -21.45 -0.95 9.12
CA ARG A 126 -21.15 -1.58 7.83
C ARG A 126 -20.21 -2.79 7.97
N LEU A 127 -19.72 -3.10 9.17
CA LEU A 127 -18.81 -4.22 9.47
C LEU A 127 -19.59 -5.44 9.99
N VAL A 128 -20.65 -5.83 9.28
CA VAL A 128 -21.53 -6.93 9.70
C VAL A 128 -21.08 -8.31 9.19
N ASP A 129 -20.10 -8.32 8.30
CA ASP A 129 -19.75 -9.47 7.46
C ASP A 129 -18.30 -9.92 7.63
N ILE A 130 -17.56 -9.40 8.63
CA ILE A 130 -16.20 -9.89 8.94
C ILE A 130 -16.31 -11.30 9.51
N SER A 131 -15.56 -12.22 8.92
CA SER A 131 -15.58 -13.65 9.23
C SER A 131 -14.20 -14.16 9.67
N ASP A 132 -14.17 -15.37 10.26
CA ASP A 132 -12.92 -16.03 10.62
C ASP A 132 -12.01 -16.28 9.41
N ASP A 133 -12.59 -16.47 8.21
CA ASP A 133 -11.85 -16.60 6.96
C ASP A 133 -11.08 -15.33 6.60
N ASP A 134 -11.67 -14.16 6.85
CA ASP A 134 -10.99 -12.87 6.65
C ASP A 134 -9.79 -12.72 7.57
N THR A 135 -9.97 -13.08 8.84
CA THR A 135 -8.89 -13.05 9.84
C THR A 135 -7.79 -14.03 9.47
N ALA A 136 -8.14 -15.26 9.06
CA ALA A 136 -7.17 -16.25 8.62
C ALA A 136 -6.38 -15.81 7.38
N LYS A 137 -7.04 -15.21 6.38
CA LYS A 137 -6.37 -14.63 5.19
C LYS A 137 -5.32 -13.60 5.61
N VAL A 138 -5.69 -12.67 6.49
CA VAL A 138 -4.79 -11.62 6.98
C VAL A 138 -3.64 -12.24 7.79
N ASP A 139 -3.93 -13.11 8.75
CA ASP A 139 -2.91 -13.71 9.62
C ASP A 139 -1.89 -14.54 8.82
N ASN A 140 -2.35 -15.35 7.87
CA ASN A 140 -1.48 -16.12 6.99
C ASN A 140 -0.58 -15.22 6.14
N ALA A 141 -1.16 -14.17 5.53
CA ALA A 141 -0.40 -13.23 4.72
C ALA A 141 0.62 -12.43 5.55
N MET A 142 0.23 -11.98 6.74
CA MET A 142 1.11 -11.24 7.65
C MET A 142 2.23 -12.14 8.18
N GLY A 143 1.93 -13.40 8.50
CA GLY A 143 2.92 -14.41 8.87
C GLY A 143 3.94 -14.64 7.76
N LYS A 144 3.48 -14.92 6.54
CA LYS A 144 4.35 -15.12 5.38
C LYS A 144 5.20 -13.90 5.07
N CYS A 145 4.63 -12.70 5.11
CA CYS A 145 5.42 -11.48 4.95
C CYS A 145 6.48 -11.36 6.05
N SER A 146 6.13 -11.61 7.31
CA SER A 146 7.06 -11.56 8.47
C SER A 146 8.24 -12.49 8.32
N THR A 147 8.03 -13.66 7.73
CA THR A 147 9.08 -14.64 7.44
C THR A 147 10.08 -14.10 6.42
N TYR A 148 9.61 -13.38 5.40
CA TYR A 148 10.44 -13.04 4.23
C TYR A 148 10.95 -11.60 4.18
N PHE A 149 10.35 -10.63 4.87
CA PHE A 149 10.92 -9.28 4.93
C PHE A 149 12.10 -9.21 5.92
N THR A 150 12.97 -8.21 5.74
CA THR A 150 14.10 -7.98 6.65
C THR A 150 13.61 -7.54 8.04
N GLY A 151 13.42 -8.49 8.96
CA GLY A 151 12.94 -8.21 10.32
C GLY A 151 13.50 -9.12 11.42
N HIS A 152 14.05 -10.28 11.06
CA HIS A 152 14.61 -11.26 12.00
C HIS A 152 15.97 -11.78 11.52
N ASP A 153 16.87 -12.05 12.48
CA ASP A 153 18.08 -12.83 12.24
C ASP A 153 17.69 -14.31 12.21
N SER A 154 17.49 -14.86 11.02
CA SER A 154 17.11 -16.26 10.86
C SER A 154 18.33 -17.16 10.99
N ALA A 155 18.28 -18.15 11.89
CA ALA A 155 19.34 -19.13 12.06
C ALA A 155 19.59 -19.89 10.74
N PRO A 156 20.84 -20.04 10.25
CA PRO A 156 21.17 -20.70 8.97
C PRO A 156 20.83 -22.19 8.87
N ALA A 157 20.22 -22.79 9.89
CA ALA A 157 20.14 -24.24 10.08
C ALA A 157 19.03 -24.93 9.28
N VAL A 158 18.14 -24.17 8.64
CA VAL A 158 17.14 -24.69 7.70
C VAL A 158 17.49 -24.07 6.36
N GLY A 159 17.80 -24.88 5.36
CA GLY A 159 18.16 -24.42 4.01
C GLY A 159 17.26 -23.25 3.60
N ASP A 160 17.90 -22.11 3.37
CA ASP A 160 17.32 -20.77 3.26
C ASP A 160 16.07 -20.79 2.34
N PRO A 161 14.82 -20.78 2.86
CA PRO A 161 13.65 -20.82 2.00
C PRO A 161 13.38 -19.38 1.59
N TYR A 162 14.02 -18.91 0.53
CA TYR A 162 13.53 -17.72 -0.17
C TYR A 162 12.33 -18.11 -1.01
N PRO A 163 11.32 -17.24 -1.08
CA PRO A 163 10.15 -17.54 -1.88
C PRO A 163 10.55 -17.61 -3.35
N THR A 164 10.01 -18.59 -4.08
CA THR A 164 10.18 -18.63 -5.54
C THR A 164 9.42 -17.48 -6.20
N ILE A 165 9.74 -17.19 -7.46
CA ILE A 165 9.03 -16.13 -8.19
C ILE A 165 7.52 -16.43 -8.32
N GLU A 166 7.14 -17.70 -8.40
CA GLU A 166 5.75 -18.17 -8.41
C GLU A 166 5.06 -17.90 -7.06
N GLU A 167 5.73 -18.19 -5.94
CA GLU A 167 5.17 -17.90 -4.62
C GLU A 167 4.94 -16.40 -4.41
N ILE A 168 5.84 -15.55 -4.91
CA ILE A 168 5.68 -14.08 -4.85
C ILE A 168 4.50 -13.63 -5.72
N GLU A 169 4.32 -14.22 -6.90
CA GLU A 169 3.20 -13.93 -7.79
C GLU A 169 1.85 -14.32 -7.15
N ASP A 170 1.77 -15.52 -6.58
CA ASP A 170 0.58 -16.00 -5.88
C ASP A 170 0.26 -15.12 -4.67
N ASP A 171 1.26 -14.69 -3.90
CA ASP A 171 1.04 -13.79 -2.76
C ASP A 171 0.52 -12.41 -3.18
N LEU A 172 1.02 -11.86 -4.28
CA LEU A 172 0.49 -10.61 -4.84
C LEU A 172 -0.92 -10.80 -5.40
N LYS A 173 -1.20 -11.95 -5.99
CA LYS A 173 -2.54 -12.29 -6.48
C LYS A 173 -3.53 -12.41 -5.31
N ASN A 174 -3.14 -13.04 -4.21
CA ASN A 174 -3.98 -13.21 -3.02
C ASN A 174 -4.51 -11.88 -2.48
N ILE A 175 -3.64 -10.88 -2.31
CA ILE A 175 -4.09 -9.56 -1.84
C ILE A 175 -4.98 -8.84 -2.88
N LYS A 176 -4.71 -9.03 -4.17
CA LYS A 176 -5.49 -8.45 -5.25
C LYS A 176 -6.91 -9.04 -5.28
N ASP A 177 -7.02 -10.35 -5.19
CA ASP A 177 -8.30 -11.05 -5.21
C ASP A 177 -9.13 -10.67 -3.99
N PHE A 178 -8.50 -10.56 -2.81
CA PHE A 178 -9.19 -10.12 -1.61
C PHE A 178 -9.65 -8.66 -1.69
N LEU A 179 -8.84 -7.78 -2.30
CA LEU A 179 -9.27 -6.41 -2.62
C LEU A 179 -10.50 -6.41 -3.52
N ASP A 180 -10.50 -7.22 -4.59
CA ASP A 180 -11.61 -7.30 -5.54
C ASP A 180 -12.89 -7.82 -4.86
N GLU A 181 -12.78 -8.81 -3.97
CA GLU A 181 -13.89 -9.32 -3.14
C GLU A 181 -14.52 -8.19 -2.30
N LEU A 182 -13.68 -7.44 -1.57
CA LEU A 182 -14.12 -6.33 -0.72
C LEU A 182 -14.67 -5.12 -1.50
N GLN A 183 -14.30 -4.96 -2.78
CA GLN A 183 -14.80 -3.89 -3.64
C GLN A 183 -16.00 -4.31 -4.50
N GLY A 184 -16.23 -5.61 -4.66
CA GLY A 184 -17.31 -6.21 -5.41
C GLY A 184 -18.45 -6.67 -4.51
N SER A 185 -18.46 -7.97 -4.19
CA SER A 185 -19.55 -8.64 -3.47
C SER A 185 -19.79 -8.06 -2.07
N ARG A 186 -18.75 -7.50 -1.44
CA ARG A 186 -18.78 -6.98 -0.06
C ARG A 186 -18.55 -5.48 0.02
N LYS A 187 -18.91 -4.75 -1.05
CA LYS A 187 -18.70 -3.29 -1.10
C LYS A 187 -19.48 -2.57 0.01
N ARG A 188 -18.72 -1.96 0.94
CA ARG A 188 -19.28 -1.13 2.02
C ARG A 188 -19.41 0.33 1.53
N THR A 189 -20.63 0.74 1.16
CA THR A 189 -20.98 2.14 0.81
C THR A 189 -21.34 2.95 2.02
#